data_AF-A0A7K0EKF5-F1
#
_entry.id   AF-A0A7K0EKF5-F1
#
_cell.length_a   1.000
_cell.length_b   1.000
_cell.length_c   1.000
_cell.angle_alpha   90.00
_cell.angle_beta   90.00
_cell.angle_gamma   90.00
#
_symmetry.space_group_name_H-M   'P 1'
#
loop_
_entity.id
_entity.type
_entity.pdbx_description
1 polymer ?
#
loop_
_entity_poly.entity_id
_entity_poly.type
_entity_poly.pdbx_seq_one_letter_code
_entity_poly.pdbx_strand_id
1 'polypeptide(L)'
;MASIKLSDTLEFIIEPFEKKVRLIVQKNGDAWVCRKENTSKLERFLKDERGRLFKGRLQLVLQDTKVEIEVKGKPVGAVPVESLKNELRSVNRFHPRKFLDFAT
;
A
#
# COMPACT_ATOMS: atom_id res chain seq x y z
N MET A 1 2.31 -11.55 4.93
CA MET A 1 1.26 -11.03 4.03
C MET A 1 0.28 -10.27 4.89
N ALA A 2 -0.21 -9.13 4.40
CA ALA A 2 -1.21 -8.30 5.04
C ALA A 2 -2.38 -8.06 4.09
N SER A 3 -3.61 -8.06 4.58
CA SER A 3 -4.82 -7.75 3.81
C SER A 3 -5.64 -6.68 4.53
N ILE A 4 -6.15 -5.72 3.76
CA ILE A 4 -7.04 -4.65 4.23
C ILE A 4 -8.32 -4.72 3.39
N LYS A 5 -9.47 -4.92 4.05
CA LYS A 5 -10.77 -4.92 3.37
C LYS A 5 -11.09 -3.52 2.83
N LEU A 6 -11.40 -3.40 1.54
CA LEU A 6 -11.83 -2.16 0.89
C LEU A 6 -13.36 -2.08 0.77
N SER A 7 -14.00 -3.22 0.49
CA SER A 7 -15.45 -3.40 0.46
C SER A 7 -15.78 -4.89 0.62
N ASP A 8 -17.04 -5.29 0.49
CA ASP A 8 -17.44 -6.71 0.57
C ASP A 8 -16.84 -7.60 -0.52
N THR A 9 -16.45 -7.01 -1.64
CA THR A 9 -15.91 -7.77 -2.80
C THR A 9 -14.46 -7.43 -3.11
N LEU A 10 -13.86 -6.48 -2.40
CA LEU A 10 -12.53 -5.96 -2.69
C LEU A 10 -11.63 -5.94 -1.46
N GLU A 11 -10.40 -6.40 -1.67
CA GLU A 11 -9.34 -6.35 -0.67
C GLU A 11 -8.08 -5.73 -1.26
N PHE A 12 -7.32 -5.03 -0.42
CA PHE A 12 -5.99 -4.53 -0.72
C PHE A 12 -4.95 -5.33 0.04
N ILE A 13 -4.11 -6.06 -0.70
CA ILE A 13 -3.13 -6.98 -0.15
C ILE A 13 -1.73 -6.44 -0.37
N ILE A 14 -0.89 -6.62 0.65
CA ILE A 14 0.53 -6.32 0.64
C ILE A 14 1.28 -7.59 0.99
N GLU A 15 2.09 -8.08 0.06
CA GLU A 15 2.94 -9.25 0.26
C GLU A 15 4.42 -8.93 0.03
N PRO A 16 5.34 -9.57 0.76
CA PRO A 16 6.76 -9.51 0.41
C PRO A 16 6.96 -10.00 -1.02
N PHE A 17 7.80 -9.32 -1.79
CA PHE A 17 8.16 -9.74 -3.14
C PHE A 17 9.64 -9.44 -3.38
N GLU A 18 10.50 -10.43 -3.20
CA GLU A 18 11.96 -10.24 -3.20
C GLU A 18 12.34 -9.07 -2.26
N LYS A 19 13.19 -8.13 -2.71
CA LYS A 19 13.59 -6.93 -1.96
C LYS A 19 12.54 -5.80 -1.97
N LYS A 20 11.33 -6.09 -2.44
CA LYS A 20 10.21 -5.15 -2.65
C LYS A 20 8.95 -5.68 -1.96
N VAL A 21 7.85 -4.96 -2.14
CA VAL A 21 6.51 -5.48 -1.86
C VAL A 21 5.71 -5.54 -3.15
N ARG A 22 4.74 -6.45 -3.18
CA ARG A 22 3.70 -6.46 -4.18
C ARG A 22 2.39 -6.02 -3.54
N LEU A 23 1.82 -4.98 -4.13
CA LEU A 23 0.50 -4.45 -3.82
C LEU A 23 -0.49 -5.11 -4.77
N ILE A 24 -1.60 -5.62 -4.26
CA ILE A 24 -2.62 -6.32 -5.04
C ILE A 24 -3.98 -5.76 -4.64
N VAL A 25 -4.81 -5.44 -5.62
CA VAL A 25 -6.26 -5.33 -5.39
C VAL A 25 -6.85 -6.65 -5.82
N GLN A 26 -7.46 -7.37 -4.89
CA GLN A 26 -8.26 -8.55 -5.19
C GLN A 26 -9.72 -8.17 -5.38
N LYS A 27 -10.40 -8.89 -6.27
CA LYS A 27 -11.84 -8.80 -6.49
C LYS A 27 -12.43 -10.20 -6.47
N ASN A 28 -13.34 -10.45 -5.53
CA ASN A 28 -13.96 -11.77 -5.33
C ASN A 28 -12.94 -12.91 -5.16
N GLY A 29 -11.85 -12.66 -4.44
CA GLY A 29 -10.77 -13.63 -4.21
C GLY A 29 -9.72 -13.70 -5.32
N ASP A 30 -9.99 -13.15 -6.51
CA ASP A 30 -9.04 -13.15 -7.62
C ASP A 30 -8.20 -11.87 -7.67
N ALA A 31 -6.92 -12.00 -8.01
CA ALA A 31 -6.04 -10.85 -8.21
C ALA A 31 -6.50 -10.01 -9.42
N TRP A 32 -7.04 -8.82 -9.17
CA TRP A 32 -7.58 -7.96 -10.21
C TRP A 32 -6.52 -7.07 -10.86
N VAL A 33 -5.70 -6.41 -10.03
CA VAL A 33 -4.51 -5.66 -10.46
C VAL A 33 -3.40 -5.83 -9.43
N CYS A 34 -2.14 -5.77 -9.87
CA CYS A 34 -1.00 -5.77 -8.96
C CYS A 34 0.11 -4.82 -9.39
N ARG A 35 0.93 -4.42 -8.43
CA ARG A 35 2.10 -3.58 -8.64
C ARG A 35 3.22 -3.94 -7.67
N LYS A 36 4.43 -4.09 -8.19
CA LYS A 36 5.65 -4.25 -7.38
C LYS A 36 6.28 -2.89 -7.12
N GLU A 37 6.66 -2.59 -5.88
CA GLU A 37 7.31 -1.33 -5.54
C GLU A 37 8.24 -1.45 -4.33
N ASN A 38 9.24 -0.55 -4.25
CA ASN A 38 10.09 -0.41 -3.09
C ASN A 38 9.33 0.16 -1.89
N THR A 39 9.52 -0.45 -0.72
CA THR A 39 8.93 0.00 0.54
C THR A 39 9.35 1.42 0.92
N SER A 40 10.62 1.79 0.71
CA SER A 40 11.09 3.15 0.97
C SER A 40 10.34 4.24 0.17
N LYS A 41 9.88 3.91 -1.04
CA LYS A 41 9.10 4.85 -1.87
C LYS A 41 7.67 4.97 -1.36
N LEU A 42 7.08 3.88 -0.87
CA LEU A 42 5.78 3.89 -0.21
C LEU A 42 5.84 4.67 1.12
N GLU A 43 6.87 4.44 1.93
CA GLU A 43 7.09 5.16 3.19
C GLU A 43 7.29 6.65 2.97
N ARG A 44 8.06 7.04 1.95
CA ARG A 44 8.22 8.46 1.58
C ARG A 44 6.88 9.08 1.19
N PHE A 45 6.11 8.40 0.35
CA PHE A 45 4.77 8.85 -0.06
C PHE A 45 3.83 9.04 1.14
N LEU A 46 3.89 8.16 2.15
CA LEU A 46 3.04 8.23 3.35
C LEU A 46 3.48 9.27 4.39
N LYS A 47 4.55 10.04 4.11
CA LYS A 47 4.99 11.18 4.92
C LYS A 47 4.55 12.53 4.36
N ASP A 48 4.10 12.57 3.10
CA ASP A 48 3.54 13.79 2.50
C ASP A 48 2.11 14.04 3.05
N GLU A 49 1.54 15.22 2.81
CA GLU A 49 0.14 15.51 3.16
C GLU A 49 -0.84 15.09 2.07
N ARG A 50 -0.41 15.24 0.81
CA ARG A 50 -1.20 14.96 -0.39
C ARG A 50 -0.29 14.50 -1.51
N GLY A 51 -0.81 13.65 -2.38
CA GLY A 51 -0.07 13.25 -3.55
C GLY A 51 -0.67 12.06 -4.28
N ARG A 52 -0.06 11.72 -5.40
CA ARG A 52 -0.39 10.53 -6.17
C ARG A 52 0.85 9.71 -6.38
N LEU A 53 0.81 8.46 -5.93
CA LEU A 53 1.82 7.49 -6.25
C LEU A 53 1.33 6.63 -7.41
N PHE A 54 2.26 6.39 -8.33
CA PHE A 54 2.07 5.57 -9.52
C PHE A 54 1.29 6.22 -10.67
N LYS A 55 1.63 5.76 -11.88
CA LYS A 55 0.82 5.91 -13.09
C LYS A 55 0.33 4.52 -13.51
N GLY A 56 -0.80 4.45 -14.21
CA GLY A 56 -1.31 3.21 -14.83
C GLY A 56 -2.50 2.60 -14.08
N ARG A 57 -2.58 1.25 -14.05
CA ARG A 57 -3.78 0.52 -13.62
C ARG A 57 -4.05 0.57 -12.11
N LEU A 58 -3.03 0.54 -11.27
CA LEU A 58 -3.16 0.69 -9.81
C LEU A 58 -2.46 1.98 -9.39
N GLN A 59 -3.19 2.86 -8.70
CA GLN A 59 -2.70 4.14 -8.22
C GLN A 59 -3.09 4.31 -6.75
N LEU A 60 -2.23 5.00 -6.00
CA LEU A 60 -2.50 5.39 -4.61
C LEU A 60 -2.61 6.91 -4.56
N VAL A 61 -3.67 7.42 -3.94
CA VAL A 61 -3.91 8.85 -3.83
C VAL A 61 -4.00 9.20 -2.35
N LEU A 62 -3.04 9.97 -1.88
CA LEU A 62 -2.99 10.44 -0.51
C LEU A 62 -3.83 11.70 -0.39
N GLN A 63 -4.80 11.67 0.53
CA GLN A 63 -5.66 12.79 0.87
C GLN A 63 -5.75 12.87 2.39
N ASP A 64 -5.03 13.83 2.96
CA ASP A 64 -5.01 14.11 4.39
C ASP A 64 -4.59 12.87 5.21
N THR A 65 -5.53 12.16 5.84
CA THR A 65 -5.27 11.01 6.72
C THR A 65 -5.58 9.65 6.09
N LYS A 66 -5.98 9.62 4.81
CA LYS A 66 -6.35 8.40 4.09
C LYS A 66 -5.61 8.27 2.76
N VAL A 67 -5.41 7.02 2.35
CA VAL A 67 -4.94 6.65 1.03
C VAL A 67 -6.10 6.03 0.27
N GLU A 68 -6.56 6.73 -0.75
CA GLU A 68 -7.51 6.20 -1.71
C GLU A 68 -6.78 5.27 -2.69
N ILE A 69 -7.36 4.09 -2.89
CA ILE A 69 -6.89 3.07 -3.81
C ILE A 69 -7.68 3.22 -5.10
N GLU A 70 -7.00 3.50 -6.20
CA GLU A 70 -7.64 3.62 -7.51
C GLU A 70 -7.25 2.47 -8.44
N VAL A 71 -8.24 1.93 -9.16
CA VAL A 71 -8.06 0.98 -10.25
C VAL A 71 -8.55 1.60 -11.55
N LYS A 72 -7.67 1.69 -12.55
CA LYS A 72 -7.94 2.32 -13.87
C LYS A 72 -8.53 3.74 -13.72
N GLY A 73 -7.99 4.51 -12.78
CA GLY A 73 -8.40 5.90 -12.52
C GLY A 73 -9.74 6.06 -11.79
N LYS A 74 -10.30 4.96 -11.25
CA LYS A 74 -11.53 5.00 -10.46
C LYS A 74 -11.23 4.60 -9.01
N PRO A 75 -11.72 5.34 -8.01
CA PRO A 75 -11.58 4.96 -6.62
C PRO A 75 -12.34 3.65 -6.37
N VAL A 76 -11.69 2.71 -5.69
CA VAL A 76 -12.26 1.40 -5.34
C VAL A 76 -12.30 1.14 -3.84
N GLY A 77 -11.70 2.03 -3.05
CA GLY A 77 -11.70 2.00 -1.60
C GLY A 77 -10.68 2.98 -1.04
N ALA A 78 -10.68 3.16 0.27
CA ALA A 78 -9.70 3.98 0.96
C ALA A 78 -9.27 3.29 2.26
N VAL A 79 -8.02 3.51 2.65
CA VAL A 79 -7.44 2.97 3.88
C VAL A 79 -6.84 4.12 4.70
N PRO A 80 -6.92 4.09 6.04
CA PRO A 80 -6.19 5.05 6.86
C PRO A 80 -4.68 4.94 6.62
N VAL A 81 -3.98 6.08 6.61
CA VAL A 81 -2.52 6.12 6.43
C VAL A 81 -1.81 5.26 7.46
N GLU A 82 -2.23 5.32 8.73
CA GLU A 82 -1.63 4.56 9.81
C GLU A 82 -1.84 3.04 9.66
N SER A 83 -3.02 2.61 9.19
CA SER A 83 -3.26 1.20 8.86
C SER A 83 -2.29 0.73 7.78
N LEU A 84 -2.10 1.51 6.71
CA LEU A 84 -1.19 1.15 5.64
C LEU A 84 0.28 1.14 6.10
N LYS A 85 0.71 2.07 6.95
CA LYS A 85 2.05 2.08 7.56
C LYS A 85 2.28 0.83 8.40
N ASN A 86 1.31 0.43 9.21
CA ASN A 86 1.41 -0.76 10.06
C ASN A 86 1.56 -2.03 9.23
N GLU A 87 0.80 -2.16 8.14
CA GLU A 87 0.93 -3.31 7.24
C GLU A 87 2.25 -3.33 6.45
N LEU A 88 2.76 -2.16 6.04
CA LEU A 88 4.09 -2.10 5.41
C LEU A 88 5.20 -2.53 6.39
N ARG A 89 5.10 -2.13 7.66
CA ARG A 89 6.04 -2.56 8.71
C ARG A 89 5.94 -4.06 8.99
N SER A 90 4.72 -4.61 9.06
CA SER A 90 4.50 -6.03 9.32
C SER A 90 5.12 -6.91 8.22
N VAL A 91 5.04 -6.46 6.96
CA VAL A 91 5.62 -7.14 5.80
C VAL A 91 7.14 -6.96 5.71
N ASN A 92 7.67 -5.81 6.10
CA ASN A 92 9.11 -5.52 6.10
C ASN A 92 9.91 -6.28 7.17
N ARG A 93 9.28 -6.73 8.27
CA ARG A 93 9.96 -7.53 9.31
C ARG A 93 10.58 -8.83 8.77
N PHE A 94 10.13 -9.29 7.60
CA PHE A 94 10.67 -10.47 6.92
C PHE A 94 11.87 -10.16 5.99
N HIS A 95 12.25 -8.89 5.84
CA HIS A 95 13.45 -8.43 5.15
C HIS A 95 14.16 -7.36 5.99
N PRO A 96 15.05 -7.74 6.93
CA PRO A 96 15.69 -6.78 7.84
C PRO A 96 16.63 -5.85 7.06
N ARG A 97 16.12 -4.72 6.60
CA ARG A 97 16.93 -3.51 6.48
C ARG A 97 16.95 -2.89 7.87
N LYS A 98 18.15 -2.76 8.45
CA LYS A 98 18.37 -2.10 9.74
C LYS A 98 17.63 -0.76 9.75
N PHE A 99 16.50 -0.69 10.45
CA PHE A 99 15.82 0.56 10.75
C PHE A 99 16.55 1.16 11.94
N LEU A 100 17.22 2.30 11.73
CA LEU A 100 17.51 3.20 12.84
C LEU A 100 16.19 3.91 13.18
N ASP A 101 15.68 3.61 14.36
CA ASP A 101 14.72 4.46 15.04
C ASP A 101 15.44 5.79 15.37
N PHE A 102 15.14 6.85 14.64
CA PHE A 102 15.38 8.20 15.13
C PHE A 102 14.13 8.64 15.87
N ALA A 103 14.06 8.24 17.14
CA ALA A 103 13.30 8.98 18.13
C ALA A 103 14.06 10.29 18.40
N THR A 104 13.37 11.41 18.25
CA THR A 104 13.78 12.71 18.83
C THR A 104 12.75 13.08 19.86
#